data_AF-A0A158G1X7-F1
#
_entry.id   AF-A0A158G1X7-F1
#
_cell.length_a   1.000
_cell.length_b   1.000
_cell.length_c   1.000
_cell.angle_alpha   90.00
_cell.angle_beta   90.00
_cell.angle_gamma   90.00
#
_symmetry.space_group_name_H-M   'P 1'
#
loop_
_entity.id
_entity.type
_entity.pdbx_description
1 polymer ?
#
loop_
_entity_poly.entity_id
_entity_poly.type
_entity_poly.pdbx_seq_one_letter_code
_entity_poly.pdbx_strand_id
1 'polypeptide(L)'
;MGRKSKLTDDQWEQIKRRLLEGESRRAIAKEFGISESSIREKVSAQVSEIKSVANQIVITERALSALPISAQITAQNLASKLRSISNHLASAADYGAATAHRLSALAHSEVEKIDDANPLSSAESLRGIAALTSLANESGKIALNLLNANKDRPLEADEPPAVTEAATAQDAAKIYQQMMMEK
;
A
#
# COMPACT_ATOMS: atom_id res chain seq x y z
N MET A 1 12.29 13.19 29.09
CA MET A 1 13.41 12.92 28.15
C MET A 1 13.43 11.42 27.88
N GLY A 2 12.98 11.00 26.70
CA GLY A 2 12.84 9.58 26.35
C GLY A 2 14.18 8.84 26.38
N ARG A 3 14.16 7.62 26.93
CA ARG A 3 15.35 6.75 27.03
C ARG A 3 15.94 6.52 25.63
N LYS A 4 17.21 6.86 25.44
CA LYS A 4 17.95 6.55 24.20
C LYS A 4 17.94 5.02 23.99
N SER A 5 17.58 4.58 22.78
CA SER A 5 17.69 3.18 22.36
C SER A 5 19.11 2.66 22.65
N LYS A 6 19.22 1.44 23.19
CA LYS A 6 20.51 0.79 23.47
C LYS A 6 21.30 0.47 22.18
N LEU A 7 20.61 0.41 21.05
CA LEU A 7 21.18 0.06 19.75
C LEU A 7 20.99 1.18 18.73
N THR A 8 21.95 1.29 17.81
CA THR A 8 21.89 2.16 16.62
C THR A 8 20.99 1.58 15.54
N ASP A 9 20.62 2.39 14.55
CA ASP A 9 19.76 1.94 13.45
C ASP A 9 20.43 0.85 12.60
N ASP A 10 21.74 0.96 12.36
CA ASP A 10 22.54 -0.07 11.66
C ASP A 10 22.50 -1.42 12.40
N GLN A 11 22.57 -1.40 13.73
CA GLN A 11 22.47 -2.62 14.54
C GLN A 11 21.08 -3.23 14.44
N TRP A 12 20.03 -2.40 14.39
CA TRP A 12 18.68 -2.89 14.16
C TRP A 12 18.51 -3.49 12.77
N GLU A 13 19.10 -2.90 11.72
CA GLU A 13 19.12 -3.49 10.38
C GLU A 13 19.82 -4.84 10.34
N GLN A 14 20.96 -4.96 11.02
CA GLN A 14 21.68 -6.23 11.15
C GLN A 14 20.82 -7.30 11.82
N ILE A 15 20.11 -6.94 12.89
CA ILE A 15 19.13 -7.82 13.54
C ILE A 15 18.02 -8.23 12.56
N LYS A 16 17.47 -7.31 11.75
CA LYS A 16 16.42 -7.65 10.76
C LYS A 16 16.94 -8.66 9.74
N ARG A 17 18.14 -8.43 9.20
CA ARG A 17 18.77 -9.29 8.19
C ARG A 17 18.93 -10.72 8.70
N ARG A 18 19.49 -10.89 9.90
CA ARG A 18 19.69 -12.21 10.52
C ARG A 18 18.37 -12.93 10.83
N LEU A 19 17.33 -12.19 11.21
CA LEU A 19 15.99 -12.75 11.38
C LEU A 19 15.35 -13.23 10.06
N LEU A 20 15.66 -12.56 8.94
CA LEU A 20 15.24 -12.99 7.60
C LEU A 20 16.01 -14.23 7.15
N GLU A 21 17.29 -14.34 7.49
CA GLU A 21 18.14 -15.52 7.26
C GLU A 21 17.73 -16.75 8.11
N GLY A 22 16.82 -16.57 9.07
CA GLY A 22 16.24 -17.66 9.85
C GLY A 22 16.89 -17.88 11.22
N GLU A 23 17.78 -16.99 11.65
CA GLU A 23 18.39 -17.08 12.97
C GLU A 23 17.37 -16.88 14.10
N SER A 24 17.58 -17.58 15.22
CA SER A 24 16.65 -17.50 16.35
C SER A 24 16.73 -16.14 17.06
N ARG A 25 15.56 -15.55 17.35
CA ARG A 25 15.44 -14.31 18.15
C ARG A 25 16.23 -14.37 19.45
N ARG A 26 16.25 -15.54 20.09
CA ARG A 26 16.96 -15.80 21.34
C ARG A 26 18.48 -15.67 21.19
N ALA A 27 19.05 -16.23 20.12
CA ALA A 27 20.49 -16.13 19.85
C ALA A 27 20.88 -14.67 19.59
N ILE A 28 20.10 -13.97 18.77
CA ILE A 28 20.34 -12.55 18.44
C ILE A 28 20.19 -11.66 19.68
N ALA A 29 19.17 -11.89 20.51
CA ALA A 29 18.96 -11.14 21.76
C ALA A 29 20.16 -11.29 22.71
N LYS A 30 20.71 -12.50 22.84
CA LYS A 30 21.89 -12.77 23.65
C LYS A 30 23.13 -12.04 23.14
N GLU A 31 23.33 -12.01 21.82
CA GLU A 31 24.50 -11.39 21.20
C GLU A 31 24.50 -9.86 21.30
N PHE A 32 23.35 -9.24 21.03
CA PHE A 32 23.20 -7.78 21.10
C PHE A 32 22.88 -7.27 22.52
N GLY A 33 22.74 -8.18 23.48
CA GLY A 33 22.45 -7.85 24.88
C GLY A 33 21.13 -7.10 25.08
N ILE A 34 20.10 -7.47 24.30
CA ILE A 34 18.74 -6.90 24.37
C ILE A 34 17.72 -7.99 24.74
N SER A 35 16.51 -7.60 25.12
CA SER A 35 15.44 -8.57 25.37
C SER A 35 14.81 -9.04 24.05
N GLU A 36 14.30 -10.28 24.04
CA GLU A 36 13.52 -10.79 22.92
C GLU A 36 12.25 -9.96 22.67
N SER A 37 11.67 -9.37 23.72
CA SER A 37 10.52 -8.47 23.62
C SER A 37 10.84 -7.23 22.78
N SER A 38 12.01 -6.61 22.96
CA SER A 38 12.41 -5.45 22.16
C SER A 38 12.60 -5.78 20.67
N ILE A 39 13.07 -6.99 20.36
CA ILE A 39 13.14 -7.47 18.97
C ILE A 39 11.73 -7.67 18.41
N ARG A 40 10.82 -8.26 19.20
CA ARG A 40 9.42 -8.47 18.80
C ARG A 40 8.73 -7.14 18.49
N GLU A 41 8.78 -6.20 19.42
CA GLU A 41 8.09 -4.91 19.28
C GLU A 41 8.61 -4.09 18.09
N LYS A 42 9.93 -4.04 17.90
CA LYS A 42 10.51 -3.12 16.91
C LYS A 42 10.60 -3.68 15.49
N VAL A 43 10.76 -5.00 15.34
CA VAL A 43 11.21 -5.59 14.07
C VAL A 43 10.33 -6.77 13.60
N SER A 44 9.63 -7.47 14.50
CA SER A 44 8.96 -8.72 14.11
C SER A 44 7.80 -8.53 13.12
N ALA A 45 7.02 -7.45 13.24
CA ALA A 45 5.95 -7.15 12.28
C ALA A 45 6.52 -6.95 10.87
N GLN A 46 7.54 -6.09 10.74
CA GLN A 46 8.19 -5.82 9.45
C GLN A 46 8.86 -7.07 8.86
N VAL A 47 9.53 -7.89 9.67
CA VAL A 47 10.13 -9.14 9.19
C VAL A 47 9.06 -10.13 8.73
N SER A 48 7.93 -10.21 9.44
CA SER A 48 6.80 -11.05 9.05
C SER A 48 6.21 -10.59 7.70
N GLU A 49 6.02 -9.29 7.53
CA GLU A 49 5.52 -8.70 6.28
C GLU A 49 6.48 -8.98 5.10
N ILE A 50 7.79 -8.75 5.29
CA ILE A 50 8.81 -9.05 4.27
C ILE A 50 8.76 -10.53 3.87
N LYS A 51 8.65 -11.46 4.83
CA LYS A 51 8.53 -12.89 4.54
C LYS A 51 7.24 -13.21 3.79
N SER A 52 6.12 -12.58 4.15
CA SER A 52 4.84 -12.73 3.46
C SER A 52 4.95 -12.31 2.00
N VAL A 53 5.47 -11.12 1.73
CA VAL A 53 5.67 -10.60 0.37
C VAL A 53 6.64 -11.48 -0.42
N ALA A 54 7.76 -11.90 0.18
CA ALA A 54 8.71 -12.80 -0.47
C ALA A 54 8.05 -14.13 -0.88
N ASN A 55 7.21 -14.72 -0.03
CA ASN A 55 6.46 -15.92 -0.36
C ASN A 55 5.46 -15.67 -1.50
N GLN A 56 4.76 -14.53 -1.51
CA GLN A 56 3.84 -14.17 -2.60
C GLN A 56 4.58 -14.03 -3.94
N ILE A 57 5.78 -13.46 -3.96
CA ILE A 57 6.62 -13.36 -5.16
C ILE A 57 6.93 -14.77 -5.69
N VAL A 58 7.44 -15.66 -4.83
CA VAL A 58 7.78 -17.04 -5.23
C VAL A 58 6.56 -17.79 -5.74
N ILE A 59 5.40 -17.66 -5.08
CA ILE A 59 4.14 -18.28 -5.52
C ILE A 59 3.74 -17.74 -6.90
N THR A 60 3.82 -16.43 -7.10
CA THR A 60 3.47 -15.77 -8.37
C THR A 60 4.41 -16.19 -9.50
N GLU A 61 5.71 -16.28 -9.25
CA GLU A 61 6.71 -16.73 -10.23
C GLU A 61 6.49 -18.19 -10.65
N ARG A 62 6.14 -19.06 -9.71
CA ARG A 62 5.76 -20.45 -10.00
C ARG A 62 4.49 -20.52 -10.82
N ALA A 63 3.47 -19.74 -10.46
CA ALA A 63 2.21 -19.67 -11.20
C ALA A 63 2.43 -19.14 -12.63
N LEU A 64 3.28 -18.12 -12.79
CA LEU A 64 3.63 -17.57 -14.09
C LEU A 64 4.39 -18.59 -14.94
N SER A 65 5.41 -19.25 -14.39
CA SER A 65 6.21 -20.23 -15.14
C SER A 65 5.43 -21.49 -15.54
N ALA A 66 4.35 -21.82 -14.82
CA ALA A 66 3.42 -22.90 -15.17
C ALA A 66 2.53 -22.58 -16.40
N LEU A 67 2.42 -21.31 -16.81
CA LEU A 67 1.65 -20.92 -17.99
C LEU A 67 2.42 -21.22 -19.30
N PRO A 68 1.72 -21.45 -20.43
CA PRO A 68 2.35 -21.44 -21.75
C PRO A 68 3.10 -20.12 -22.02
N ILE A 69 4.21 -20.16 -22.76
CA ILE A 69 5.09 -19.00 -23.01
C ILE A 69 4.33 -17.78 -23.53
N SER A 70 3.37 -17.98 -24.44
CA SER A 70 2.52 -16.89 -24.96
C SER A 70 1.69 -16.23 -23.85
N ALA A 71 1.10 -17.02 -22.96
CA ALA A 71 0.32 -16.53 -21.83
C ALA A 71 1.19 -15.84 -20.77
N GLN A 72 2.45 -16.27 -20.60
CA GLN A 72 3.41 -15.58 -19.72
C GLN A 72 3.66 -14.14 -20.19
N ILE A 73 3.91 -13.96 -21.49
CA ILE A 73 4.12 -12.63 -22.10
C ILE A 73 2.86 -11.78 -21.93
N THR A 74 1.68 -12.33 -22.18
CA THR A 74 0.41 -11.63 -21.98
C THR A 74 0.21 -11.19 -20.52
N ALA A 75 0.49 -12.07 -19.55
CA ALA A 75 0.38 -11.76 -18.13
C ALA A 75 1.33 -10.63 -17.71
N GLN A 76 2.59 -10.68 -18.16
CA GLN A 76 3.58 -9.62 -17.89
C GLN A 76 3.21 -8.28 -18.52
N ASN A 77 2.69 -8.30 -19.75
CA ASN A 77 2.20 -7.10 -20.43
C ASN A 77 0.99 -6.48 -19.70
N LEU A 78 0.05 -7.32 -19.25
CA LEU A 78 -1.10 -6.87 -18.47
C LEU A 78 -0.65 -6.26 -17.13
N ALA A 79 0.26 -6.93 -16.40
CA ALA A 79 0.81 -6.41 -15.15
C ALA A 79 1.51 -5.05 -15.35
N SER A 80 2.27 -4.91 -16.44
CA SER A 80 2.93 -3.65 -16.80
C SER A 80 1.92 -2.55 -17.11
N LYS A 81 0.85 -2.88 -17.86
CA LYS A 81 -0.24 -1.94 -18.16
C LYS A 81 -0.97 -1.50 -16.89
N LEU A 82 -1.27 -2.42 -15.97
CA LEU A 82 -1.90 -2.10 -14.69
C LEU A 82 -1.03 -1.15 -13.86
N ARG A 83 0.29 -1.39 -13.76
CA ARG A 83 1.23 -0.47 -13.10
C ARG A 83 1.25 0.91 -13.75
N SER A 84 1.28 0.97 -15.08
CA SER A 84 1.22 2.24 -15.81
C SER A 84 -0.08 3.00 -15.54
N ILE A 85 -1.23 2.32 -15.53
CA ILE A 85 -2.52 2.94 -15.17
C ILE A 85 -2.47 3.51 -13.76
N SER A 86 -1.96 2.75 -12.78
CA SER A 86 -1.82 3.24 -11.40
C SER A 86 -0.92 4.48 -11.32
N ASN A 87 0.20 4.50 -12.05
CA ASN A 87 1.07 5.67 -12.11
C ASN A 87 0.38 6.88 -12.73
N HIS A 88 -0.33 6.69 -13.85
CA HIS A 88 -1.10 7.77 -14.48
C HIS A 88 -2.21 8.29 -13.57
N LEU A 89 -2.88 7.41 -12.82
CA LEU A 89 -3.91 7.82 -11.87
C LEU A 89 -3.31 8.63 -10.71
N ALA A 90 -2.14 8.23 -10.21
CA ALA A 90 -1.41 8.98 -9.19
C ALA A 90 -0.97 10.36 -9.70
N SER A 91 -0.43 10.44 -10.93
CA SER A 91 -0.09 11.73 -11.55
C SER A 91 -1.32 12.61 -11.82
N ALA A 92 -2.43 12.02 -12.26
CA ALA A 92 -3.68 12.75 -12.46
C ALA A 92 -4.23 13.28 -11.13
N ALA A 93 -4.10 12.52 -10.04
CA ALA A 93 -4.43 12.98 -8.70
C ALA A 93 -3.56 14.16 -8.26
N ASP A 94 -2.25 14.12 -8.51
CA ASP A 94 -1.34 15.23 -8.20
C ASP A 94 -1.71 16.51 -8.97
N TYR A 95 -1.94 16.40 -10.29
CA TYR A 95 -2.43 17.53 -11.09
C TYR A 95 -3.80 18.03 -10.65
N GLY A 96 -4.71 17.13 -10.28
CA GLY A 96 -6.03 17.46 -9.75
C GLY A 96 -5.95 18.21 -8.42
N ALA A 97 -5.10 17.76 -7.51
CA ALA A 97 -4.84 18.42 -6.22
C ALA A 97 -4.20 19.80 -6.40
N ALA A 98 -3.22 19.93 -7.29
CA ALA A 98 -2.58 21.21 -7.61
C ALA A 98 -3.59 22.19 -8.24
N THR A 99 -4.45 21.70 -9.13
CA THR A 99 -5.53 22.49 -9.74
C THR A 99 -6.56 22.92 -8.69
N ALA A 100 -7.00 22.00 -7.84
CA ALA A 100 -7.91 22.28 -6.74
C ALA A 100 -7.35 23.34 -5.79
N HIS A 101 -6.07 23.22 -5.41
CA HIS A 101 -5.38 24.20 -4.57
C HIS A 101 -5.36 25.58 -5.22
N ARG A 102 -5.00 25.67 -6.51
CA ARG A 102 -4.99 26.94 -7.25
C ARG A 102 -6.39 27.56 -7.36
N LEU A 103 -7.41 26.78 -7.69
CA LEU A 103 -8.79 27.26 -7.80
C LEU A 103 -9.32 27.74 -6.45
N SER A 104 -8.99 27.05 -5.35
CA SER A 104 -9.33 27.49 -4.00
C SER A 104 -8.61 28.79 -3.62
N ALA A 105 -7.35 28.97 -4.01
CA ALA A 105 -6.62 30.22 -3.79
C ALA A 105 -7.26 31.38 -4.57
N LEU A 106 -7.67 31.15 -5.83
CA LEU A 106 -8.41 32.15 -6.61
C LEU A 106 -9.77 32.47 -5.98
N ALA A 107 -10.53 31.46 -5.55
CA ALA A 107 -11.80 31.67 -4.86
C ALA A 107 -11.60 32.51 -3.59
N HIS A 108 -10.53 32.25 -2.83
CA HIS A 108 -10.20 33.04 -1.64
C HIS A 108 -9.90 34.51 -2.00
N SER A 109 -9.14 34.75 -3.07
CA SER A 109 -8.87 36.13 -3.53
C SER A 109 -10.12 36.88 -4.00
N GLU A 110 -11.17 36.19 -4.45
CA GLU A 110 -12.45 36.81 -4.79
C GLU A 110 -13.30 37.12 -3.55
N VAL A 111 -13.13 36.35 -2.46
CA VAL A 111 -13.78 36.61 -1.17
C VAL A 111 -13.33 37.97 -0.60
N GLU A 112 -12.05 38.33 -0.77
CA GLU A 112 -11.50 39.61 -0.31
C GLU A 112 -12.18 40.84 -0.96
N LYS A 113 -12.93 40.64 -2.05
CA LYS A 113 -13.61 41.71 -2.79
C LYS A 113 -15.09 41.87 -2.41
N ILE A 114 -15.60 41.06 -1.49
CA ILE A 114 -17.00 41.11 -1.07
C ILE A 114 -17.23 42.34 -0.19
N ASP A 115 -18.36 43.02 -0.41
CA ASP A 115 -18.86 44.04 0.51
C ASP A 115 -19.64 43.37 1.64
N ASP A 116 -19.00 43.21 2.80
CA ASP A 116 -19.60 42.59 3.98
C ASP A 116 -20.76 43.41 4.57
N ALA A 117 -20.80 44.73 4.32
CA ALA A 117 -21.87 45.60 4.80
C ALA A 117 -23.11 45.52 3.90
N ASN A 118 -22.95 45.17 2.61
CA ASN A 118 -24.04 44.92 1.68
C ASN A 118 -23.76 43.76 0.71
N PRO A 119 -23.88 42.49 1.16
CA PRO A 119 -23.46 41.31 0.39
C PRO A 119 -24.24 41.08 -0.90
N LEU A 120 -25.48 41.59 -0.98
CA LEU A 120 -26.32 41.48 -2.17
C LEU A 120 -25.76 42.28 -3.36
N SER A 121 -24.93 43.29 -3.09
CA SER A 121 -24.20 44.02 -4.14
C SER A 121 -23.06 43.20 -4.75
N SER A 122 -22.56 42.18 -4.03
CA SER A 122 -21.47 41.28 -4.46
C SER A 122 -21.97 39.96 -5.06
N ALA A 123 -23.22 39.90 -5.54
CA ALA A 123 -23.85 38.68 -6.05
C ALA A 123 -23.12 38.01 -7.22
N GLU A 124 -22.36 38.77 -8.01
CA GLU A 124 -21.52 38.23 -9.09
C GLU A 124 -20.26 37.54 -8.54
N SER A 125 -19.54 38.19 -7.62
CA SER A 125 -18.37 37.62 -6.93
C SER A 125 -18.73 36.34 -6.18
N LEU A 126 -19.88 36.32 -5.48
CA LEU A 126 -20.38 35.12 -4.79
C LEU A 126 -20.63 33.94 -5.73
N ARG A 127 -21.13 34.21 -6.94
CA ARG A 127 -21.30 33.17 -7.99
C ARG A 127 -19.96 32.69 -8.52
N GLY A 128 -19.01 33.59 -8.73
CA GLY A 128 -17.65 33.24 -9.15
C GLY A 128 -16.94 32.33 -8.13
N ILE A 129 -17.03 32.68 -6.84
CA ILE A 129 -16.50 31.89 -5.73
C ILE A 129 -17.13 30.50 -5.72
N ALA A 130 -18.46 30.40 -5.79
CA ALA A 130 -19.16 29.12 -5.82
C ALA A 130 -18.72 28.23 -7.00
N ALA A 131 -18.54 28.82 -8.19
CA ALA A 131 -18.06 28.10 -9.37
C ALA A 131 -16.61 27.60 -9.19
N LEU A 132 -15.71 28.47 -8.72
CA LEU A 132 -14.31 28.13 -8.48
C LEU A 132 -14.17 27.05 -7.40
N THR A 133 -14.92 27.15 -6.31
CA THR A 133 -14.93 26.15 -5.23
C THR A 133 -15.51 24.81 -5.72
N SER A 134 -16.58 24.83 -6.52
CA SER A 134 -17.14 23.60 -7.10
C SER A 134 -16.13 22.91 -8.02
N LEU A 135 -15.46 23.68 -8.90
CA LEU A 135 -14.46 23.15 -9.81
C LEU A 135 -13.20 22.68 -9.06
N ALA A 136 -12.83 23.35 -7.97
CA ALA A 136 -11.75 22.90 -7.09
C ALA A 136 -12.07 21.54 -6.46
N ASN A 137 -13.27 21.38 -5.91
CA ASN A 137 -13.73 20.13 -5.31
C ASN A 137 -13.76 19.00 -6.34
N GLU A 138 -14.21 19.27 -7.57
CA GLU A 138 -14.21 18.31 -8.66
C GLU A 138 -12.80 17.89 -9.08
N SER A 139 -11.89 18.86 -9.23
CA SER A 139 -10.49 18.60 -9.57
C SER A 139 -9.79 17.74 -8.51
N GLY A 140 -10.17 17.89 -7.24
CA GLY A 140 -9.62 17.12 -6.12
C GLY A 140 -10.17 15.70 -5.94
N LYS A 141 -11.26 15.30 -6.64
CA LYS A 141 -11.95 14.01 -6.40
C LYS A 141 -11.02 12.80 -6.49
N ILE A 142 -10.17 12.76 -7.52
CA ILE A 142 -9.25 11.62 -7.74
C ILE A 142 -8.27 11.51 -6.56
N ALA A 143 -7.68 12.63 -6.13
CA ALA A 143 -6.75 12.66 -5.02
C ALA A 143 -7.41 12.26 -3.68
N LEU A 144 -8.62 12.76 -3.42
CA LEU A 144 -9.38 12.41 -2.23
C LEU A 144 -9.76 10.93 -2.19
N ASN A 145 -10.17 10.36 -3.33
CA ASN A 145 -10.49 8.94 -3.43
C ASN A 145 -9.25 8.07 -3.17
N LEU A 146 -8.08 8.46 -3.68
CA LEU A 146 -6.82 7.76 -3.38
C LEU A 146 -6.43 7.87 -1.89
N LEU A 147 -6.63 9.03 -1.27
CA LEU A 147 -6.36 9.22 0.15
C LEU A 147 -7.32 8.40 1.03
N ASN A 148 -8.61 8.33 0.66
CA ASN A 148 -9.60 7.53 1.36
C ASN A 148 -9.37 6.02 1.19
N ALA A 149 -8.95 5.57 -0.01
CA ALA A 149 -8.57 4.17 -0.24
C ALA A 149 -7.41 3.71 0.66
N ASN A 150 -6.59 4.64 1.17
CA ASN A 150 -5.53 4.35 2.12
C ASN A 150 -5.95 4.51 3.60
N LYS A 151 -7.10 5.14 3.90
CA LYS A 151 -7.61 5.30 5.27
C LYS A 151 -8.30 4.05 5.81
N ASP A 152 -8.98 3.31 4.93
CA ASP A 152 -9.67 2.06 5.30
C ASP A 152 -8.73 0.85 5.35
N ARG A 153 -7.42 1.06 5.18
CA ARG A 153 -6.41 0.10 5.65
C ARG A 153 -6.19 0.39 7.14
N PRO A 154 -6.80 -0.39 8.06
CA PRO A 154 -6.40 -0.29 9.45
C PRO A 154 -4.88 -0.56 9.52
N LEU A 155 -4.16 0.19 10.36
CA LEU A 155 -2.79 -0.15 10.79
C LEU A 155 -2.78 -1.39 11.70
N GLU A 156 -3.84 -2.19 11.68
CA GLU A 156 -3.99 -3.39 12.48
C GLU A 156 -3.46 -4.58 11.70
N ALA A 157 -2.67 -5.38 12.40
CA ALA A 157 -2.00 -6.56 11.89
C ALA A 157 -2.93 -7.42 11.03
N ASP A 158 -2.67 -7.45 9.72
CA ASP A 158 -3.20 -8.48 8.83
C ASP A 158 -2.89 -9.83 9.49
N GLU A 159 -3.92 -10.49 10.00
CA GLU A 159 -3.93 -11.94 9.93
C GLU A 159 -3.61 -12.28 8.47
N PRO A 160 -2.55 -13.06 8.20
CA PRO A 160 -2.23 -13.42 6.83
C PRO A 160 -3.50 -14.01 6.21
N PRO A 161 -3.80 -13.69 4.93
CA PRO A 161 -4.99 -14.20 4.28
C PRO A 161 -5.04 -15.69 4.54
N ALA A 162 -6.14 -16.14 5.16
CA ALA A 162 -6.36 -17.54 5.46
C ALA A 162 -5.97 -18.31 4.21
N VAL A 163 -4.89 -19.07 4.32
CA VAL A 163 -4.44 -19.96 3.28
C VAL A 163 -5.61 -20.90 3.13
N THR A 164 -6.49 -20.66 2.14
CA THR A 164 -7.45 -21.66 1.72
C THR A 164 -6.58 -22.86 1.44
N GLU A 165 -6.71 -23.89 2.28
CA GLU A 165 -5.87 -25.08 2.29
C GLU A 165 -5.70 -25.55 0.85
N ALA A 166 -4.55 -25.19 0.27
CA ALA A 166 -4.16 -25.70 -1.01
C ALA A 166 -3.94 -27.20 -0.76
N ALA A 167 -4.86 -27.98 -1.32
CA ALA A 167 -4.90 -29.44 -1.38
C ALA A 167 -3.58 -30.07 -0.94
N THR A 168 -3.62 -30.77 0.18
CA THR A 168 -2.44 -31.43 0.73
C THR A 168 -1.84 -32.37 -0.31
N ALA A 169 -0.53 -32.66 -0.22
CA ALA A 169 0.13 -33.62 -1.11
C ALA A 169 -0.57 -35.00 -1.12
N GLN A 170 -1.36 -35.31 -0.09
CA GLN A 170 -2.19 -36.50 0.00
C GLN A 170 -3.42 -36.46 -0.91
N ASP A 171 -4.01 -35.28 -1.15
CA ASP A 171 -5.15 -35.08 -2.05
C ASP A 171 -4.71 -35.17 -3.52
N ALA A 172 -3.55 -34.60 -3.85
CA ALA A 172 -2.95 -34.75 -5.17
C ALA A 172 -2.57 -36.22 -5.48
N ALA A 173 -2.08 -36.97 -4.48
CA ALA A 173 -1.77 -38.38 -4.63
C ALA A 173 -3.02 -39.26 -4.83
N LYS A 174 -4.12 -38.96 -4.14
CA LYS A 174 -5.40 -39.66 -4.33
C LYS A 174 -5.99 -39.43 -5.72
N ILE A 175 -5.97 -38.19 -6.22
CA ILE A 175 -6.46 -37.86 -7.57
C ILE A 175 -5.66 -38.61 -8.64
N TYR A 176 -4.33 -38.70 -8.48
CA TYR A 176 -3.48 -39.44 -9.41
C TYR A 176 -3.72 -40.95 -9.36
N GLN A 177 -3.92 -41.53 -8.17
CA GLN A 177 -4.26 -42.95 -8.05
C GLN A 177 -5.64 -43.29 -8.62
N GLN A 178 -6.61 -42.39 -8.49
CA GLN A 178 -7.95 -42.56 -9.08
C GLN A 178 -7.90 -42.53 -10.62
N MET A 179 -7.13 -41.62 -11.23
CA MET A 179 -6.93 -41.59 -12.68
C MET A 179 -6.20 -42.82 -13.25
N MET A 180 -5.36 -43.48 -12.46
CA MET A 180 -4.59 -44.65 -12.89
C MET A 180 -5.33 -45.99 -12.73
N MET A 181 -6.49 -45.99 -12.07
CA MET A 181 -7.31 -47.18 -11.83
C MET A 181 -8.55 -47.27 -12.75
N GLU A 182 -8.80 -46.27 -13.60
CA GLU A 182 -9.90 -46.24 -14.59
C GLU A 182 -9.44 -46.57 -16.03
N LYS A 183 -8.36 -47.36 -16.19
CA LYS A 183 -8.01 -48.01 -17.47
C LYS A 183 -7.99 -49.51 -17.30
#